data_AF-A0A1S8C7Y6-F1
#
_entry.id   AF-A0A1S8C7Y6-F1
#
_cell.length_a   1.000
_cell.length_b   1.000
_cell.length_c   1.000
_cell.angle_alpha   90.00
_cell.angle_beta   90.00
_cell.angle_gamma   90.00
#
_symmetry.space_group_name_H-M   'P 1'
#
loop_
_entity.id
_entity.type
_entity.pdbx_description
1 polymer ?
#
loop_
_entity_poly.entity_id
_entity_poly.type
_entity_poly.pdbx_seq_one_letter_code
_entity_poly.pdbx_strand_id
1 'polypeptide(L)' 'MTVRIALLGLGEAGAEIARDLVAAGADVRGYDPQVSGVPGRGRAQRRGGRRPGRDLVLSANSS' A
#
# COMPACT_ATOMS: atom_id res chain seq x y z
N MET A 1 -14.72 2.09 9.95
CA MET A 1 -13.53 1.37 10.44
C MET A 1 -12.63 1.16 9.24
N THR A 2 -11.34 1.52 9.31
CA THR A 2 -10.43 1.44 8.15
C THR A 2 -9.47 0.27 8.34
N VAL A 3 -9.32 -0.57 7.31
CA VAL A 3 -8.33 -1.66 7.26
C VAL A 3 -7.00 -1.05 6.81
N ARG A 4 -5.90 -1.42 7.48
CA ARG A 4 -4.54 -1.04 7.09
C ARG A 4 -3.86 -2.23 6.42
N ILE A 5 -3.28 -1.99 5.25
CA ILE A 5 -2.69 -3.04 4.43
C ILE A 5 -1.27 -2.63 4.07
N ALA A 6 -0.29 -3.45 4.44
CA ALA A 6 1.04 -3.38 3.86
C ALA A 6 1.07 -4.25 2.60
N LEU A 7 1.39 -3.68 1.44
CA LEU A 7 1.47 -4.42 0.18
C LEU A 7 2.92 -4.57 -0.25
N LEU A 8 3.38 -5.81 -0.36
CA LEU A 8 4.72 -6.16 -0.84
C LEU A 8 4.63 -6.53 -2.34
N GLY A 9 5.46 -5.88 -3.16
CA GLY A 9 5.42 -6.00 -4.61
C GLY A 9 4.53 -4.92 -5.24
N LEU A 10 5.13 -3.96 -5.94
CA LEU A 10 4.51 -2.85 -6.65
C LEU A 10 4.91 -2.85 -8.13
N GLY A 11 5.15 -4.03 -8.70
CA GLY A 11 5.11 -4.23 -10.16
C GLY A 11 3.72 -3.92 -10.72
N GLU A 12 3.49 -4.24 -12.00
CA GLU A 12 2.22 -3.98 -12.72
C GLU A 12 0.97 -4.34 -11.89
N ALA A 13 0.84 -5.61 -11.50
CA ALA A 13 -0.31 -6.10 -10.73
C ALA A 13 -0.36 -5.51 -9.31
N GLY A 14 0.78 -5.36 -8.66
CA GLY A 14 0.85 -4.78 -7.31
C GLY A 14 0.36 -3.32 -7.28
N ALA A 15 0.65 -2.55 -8.33
CA ALA A 15 0.18 -1.19 -8.46
C ALA A 15 -1.34 -1.11 -8.72
N GLU A 16 -1.91 -2.02 -9.51
CA GLU A 16 -3.37 -2.11 -9.71
C GLU A 16 -4.09 -2.49 -8.42
N ILE A 17 -3.62 -3.53 -7.73
CA ILE A 17 -4.17 -3.96 -6.43
C ILE A 17 -4.13 -2.81 -5.43
N ALA A 18 -3.03 -2.04 -5.36
CA ALA A 18 -2.92 -0.90 -4.47
C ALA A 18 -3.97 0.18 -4.79
N ARG A 19 -4.21 0.47 -6.07
CA ARG A 19 -5.21 1.46 -6.51
C ARG A 19 -6.62 1.04 -6.09
N ASP A 20 -6.97 -0.22 -6.30
CA ASP A 20 -8.29 -0.74 -5.97
C ASP A 20 -8.54 -0.74 -4.45
N LEU A 21 -7.54 -1.12 -3.66
CA LEU A 21 -7.62 -1.08 -2.20
C LEU A 21 -7.79 0.35 -1.66
N VAL A 22 -7.10 1.33 -2.27
CA VAL A 22 -7.29 2.75 -1.92
C VAL A 22 -8.68 3.23 -2.32
N ALA A 23 -9.17 2.87 -3.51
CA ALA A 23 -10.51 3.19 -3.97
C ALA A 23 -11.60 2.59 -3.05
N ALA A 24 -11.35 1.41 -2.49
CA ALA A 24 -12.21 0.76 -1.49
C ALA A 24 -12.10 1.38 -0.07
N GLY A 25 -11.24 2.38 0.13
CA GLY A 25 -11.10 3.11 1.38
C GLY A 25 -10.12 2.51 2.40
N ALA A 26 -9.21 1.63 1.98
CA ALA A 26 -8.15 1.09 2.84
C ALA A 26 -6.96 2.05 3.02
N ASP A 27 -6.26 1.94 4.15
CA ASP A 27 -4.98 2.61 4.44
C ASP A 27 -3.83 1.72 3.91
N VAL A 28 -3.45 1.91 2.64
CA VAL A 28 -2.45 1.05 1.95
C VAL A 28 -1.05 1.64 2.06
N ARG A 29 -0.07 0.79 2.39
CA ARG A 29 1.36 1.10 2.41
C ARG A 29 2.10 0.11 1.51
N GLY A 30 2.49 0.56 0.33
CA GLY A 30 3.24 -0.25 -0.61
C GLY A 30 4.75 -0.28 -0.32
N TYR A 31 5.38 -1.42 -0.58
CA TYR A 31 6.84 -1.62 -0.58
C TYR A 31 7.23 -2.52 -1.75
N ASP A 32 8.23 -2.10 -2.51
CA ASP A 32 8.85 -2.93 -3.55
C ASP A 32 10.37 -2.64 -3.58
N PRO A 33 11.23 -3.66 -3.41
CA PRO A 33 12.68 -3.47 -3.39
C PRO A 33 13.26 -3.13 -4.77
N GLN A 34 12.60 -3.54 -5.85
CA GLN A 34 13.02 -3.25 -7.23
C GLN A 34 12.58 -1.84 -7.65
N VAL A 35 11.54 -1.28 -7.02
CA VAL A 35 11.14 0.13 -7.19
C VAL A 35 11.95 1.02 -6.24
N SER A 36 13.26 1.04 -6.44
CA SER A 36 14.20 1.93 -5.74
C SER A 36 14.46 3.19 -6.58
N GLY A 37 14.18 4.38 -6.03
CA GLY A 37 14.90 5.60 -6.48
C GLY A 37 14.12 6.73 -7.16
N VAL A 38 13.03 7.24 -6.56
CA VAL A 38 12.59 8.63 -6.83
C VAL A 38 12.67 9.45 -5.54
N PRO A 39 13.53 10.49 -5.45
CA PRO A 39 13.54 11.42 -4.34
C PRO A 39 12.12 11.99 -4.13
N GLY A 40 11.56 11.78 -2.93
CA GLY A 40 10.20 12.22 -2.59
C GLY A 40 9.14 11.12 -2.53
N ARG A 41 9.42 9.88 -2.97
CA ARG A 41 8.52 8.74 -2.76
C ARG A 41 8.99 7.82 -1.65
N GLY A 42 8.87 8.34 -0.44
CA GLY A 42 9.12 7.59 0.79
C GLY A 42 8.41 8.27 1.93
N ARG A 43 7.09 8.41 1.87
CA ARG A 43 6.26 8.64 3.05
C ARG A 43 4.78 8.53 2.70
N ALA A 44 4.10 7.69 3.48
CA ALA A 44 2.66 7.52 3.51
C ALA A 44 1.95 8.86 3.31
N GLN A 45 1.14 8.97 2.26
CA GLN A 45 0.13 10.01 2.19
C GLN A 45 -0.90 9.71 3.27
N ARG A 46 -0.81 10.44 4.37
CA ARG A 46 -1.84 10.44 5.41
C ARG A 46 -2.32 11.86 5.62
N ARG A 47 -3.56 12.14 5.23
CA ARG A 47 -4.37 13.23 5.80
C ARG A 47 -5.60 12.57 6.44
N GLY A 48 -5.81 12.82 7.73
CA GLY A 48 -7.06 12.46 8.44
C GLY A 48 -6.88 11.58 9.68
N GLY A 49 -7.53 11.98 10.78
CA GLY A 49 -7.41 11.45 12.14
C GLY A 49 -7.54 9.92 12.30
N ARG A 50 -6.89 9.38 13.33
CA ARG A 50 -6.59 7.94 13.46
C ARG A 50 -7.54 7.24 14.43
N ARG A 51 -8.25 6.23 13.93
CA ARG A 51 -8.87 5.16 14.72
C ARG A 51 -7.95 3.92 14.67
N PRO A 52 -7.94 3.03 15.69
CA PRO A 52 -7.23 1.77 15.60
C PRO A 52 -7.86 0.91 14.49
N GLY A 53 -7.08 0.63 13.44
CA GLY A 53 -7.48 -0.17 12.29
C GLY A 53 -7.08 -1.63 12.47
N ARG A 54 -7.62 -2.53 11.64
CA ARG A 54 -7.15 -3.91 11.53
C ARG A 54 -5.94 -3.93 10.59
N ASP A 55 -4.84 -4.56 10.99
CA ASP A 55 -3.59 -4.57 10.23
C ASP A 55 -3.43 -5.90 9.46
N LEU A 56 -3.16 -5.82 8.14
CA LEU A 56 -2.94 -6.96 7.23
C LEU A 56 -1.67 -6.74 6.40
N VAL A 57 -1.02 -7.84 5.99
CA VAL A 57 0.10 -7.83 5.02
C VAL A 57 -0.32 -8.66 3.81
N LEU A 58 -0.21 -8.07 2.62
CA LEU A 58 -0.51 -8.70 1.33
C LEU A 58 0.78 -8.77 0.50
N SER A 59 1.11 -9.94 -0.03
CA SER A 59 2.27 -10.14 -0.90
C SER A 59 1.78 -10.47 -2.30
N ALA A 60 2.02 -9.57 -3.26
CA ALA A 60 1.77 -9.81 -4.67
C ALA A 60 3.01 -10.47 -5.27
N ASN A 61 2.93 -11.77 -5.51
CA ASN A 61 4.03 -12.56 -6.08
C ASN A 61 3.68 -13.00 -7.50
N SER A 62 4.69 -13.08 -8.36
CA SER A 62 4.59 -13.70 -9.70
C SER A 62 5.43 -14.98 -9.67
N SER A 63 4.87 -16.10 -10.12
CA SER A 63 5.58 -17.37 -10.35
C SER A 63 6.21 -17.42 -11.73
#